data_AF-A0A0H5DLQ9-F1
#
_entry.id   AF-A0A0H5DLQ9-F1
#
_cell.length_a   1.000
_cell.length_b   1.000
_cell.length_c   1.000
_cell.angle_alpha   90.00
_cell.angle_beta   90.00
_cell.angle_gamma   90.00
#
_symmetry.space_group_name_H-M   'P 1'
#
loop_
_entity.id
_entity.type
_entity.pdbx_description
1 polymer ?
#
loop_
_entity_poly.entity_id
_entity_poly.type
_entity_poly.pdbx_seq_one_letter_code
_entity_poly.pdbx_strand_id
1 'polypeptide(L)'
;LALFLLATFLMFPTKKAEAADCSGACSPFEMPPCRSTDCRCIPIVLVGGFCIYPTGTASVMKIVEQHPNLCESHDDCMKKGSGNFCAPYSNPYIDHGWCL
;
A
#
# COMPACT_ATOMS: atom_id res chain seq x y z
N LEU A 1 8.94 28.07 -37.06
CA LEU A 1 8.43 27.96 -35.68
C LEU A 1 7.56 26.71 -35.48
N ALA A 2 6.53 26.45 -36.30
CA ALA A 2 5.71 25.23 -36.19
C ALA A 2 6.50 23.90 -36.30
N LEU A 3 7.50 23.83 -37.18
CA LEU A 3 8.37 22.65 -37.34
C LEU A 3 9.25 22.35 -36.12
N PHE A 4 9.65 23.38 -35.35
CA PHE A 4 10.45 23.21 -34.13
C PHE A 4 9.62 22.71 -32.94
N LEU A 5 8.31 23.00 -32.92
CA LEU A 5 7.39 22.52 -31.88
C LEU A 5 7.05 21.02 -32.05
N LEU A 6 7.03 20.51 -33.29
CA LEU A 6 6.81 19.08 -33.56
C LEU A 6 7.95 18.18 -33.05
N ALA A 7 9.19 18.65 -33.14
CA ALA A 7 10.38 17.89 -32.73
C ALA A 7 10.47 17.69 -31.20
N THR A 8 9.91 18.61 -30.41
CA THR A 8 9.93 18.52 -28.94
C THR A 8 8.93 17.51 -28.39
N PHE A 9 7.82 17.21 -29.10
CA PHE A 9 6.87 16.18 -28.69
C PHE A 9 7.40 14.74 -28.87
N LEU A 10 8.38 14.52 -29.77
CA LEU A 10 8.92 13.19 -30.07
C LEU A 10 10.04 12.73 -29.13
N MET A 11 10.60 13.64 -28.31
CA MET A 11 11.69 13.32 -27.38
C MET A 11 11.21 12.94 -25.97
N PHE A 12 9.91 12.99 -25.70
CA PHE A 12 9.40 12.37 -24.48
C PHE A 12 9.37 10.87 -24.71
N PRO A 13 10.23 10.08 -24.05
CA PRO A 13 10.06 8.64 -24.08
C PRO A 13 8.70 8.42 -23.42
N THR A 14 7.72 7.97 -24.20
CA THR A 14 6.59 7.24 -23.65
C THR A 14 7.16 5.93 -23.13
N LYS A 15 7.86 6.01 -21.98
CA LYS A 15 7.90 4.88 -21.06
C LYS A 15 6.46 4.46 -21.00
N LYS A 16 6.18 3.24 -21.46
CA LYS A 16 4.91 2.60 -21.18
C LYS A 16 4.75 2.77 -19.68
N ALA A 17 3.92 3.73 -19.28
CA ALA A 17 3.31 3.70 -17.98
C ALA A 17 2.39 2.50 -18.10
N GLU A 18 2.97 1.31 -17.93
CA GLU A 18 2.23 0.14 -17.53
C GLU A 18 1.46 0.68 -16.30
N ALA A 19 0.16 0.92 -16.45
CA ALA A 19 -0.66 1.29 -15.32
C ALA A 19 -0.37 0.21 -14.27
N ALA A 20 0.19 0.61 -13.13
CA ALA A 20 0.70 -0.34 -12.17
C ALA A 20 -0.44 -1.30 -11.79
N ASP A 21 -0.33 -2.57 -12.17
CA ASP A 21 -1.34 -3.56 -11.81
C ASP A 21 -1.22 -3.82 -10.31
N CYS A 22 -2.04 -3.11 -9.51
CA CYS A 22 -2.09 -3.28 -8.07
C CYS A 22 -2.91 -4.53 -7.72
N SER A 23 -2.41 -5.69 -8.12
CA SER A 23 -2.96 -7.00 -7.80
C SER A 23 -1.82 -7.99 -7.49
N GLY A 24 -2.15 -9.09 -6.82
CA GLY A 24 -1.18 -10.11 -6.44
C GLY A 24 -0.64 -9.97 -5.01
N ALA A 25 0.30 -10.84 -4.66
CA ALA A 25 0.87 -10.92 -3.33
C ALA A 25 1.95 -9.86 -3.11
N CYS A 26 2.06 -9.37 -1.88
CA CYS A 26 3.11 -8.45 -1.46
C CYS A 26 3.69 -8.84 -0.09
N SER A 27 4.91 -8.41 0.16
CA SER A 27 5.43 -8.37 1.54
C SER A 27 5.24 -6.97 2.11
N PRO A 28 4.74 -6.83 3.35
CA PRO A 28 4.72 -5.53 4.04
C PRO A 28 6.10 -4.90 4.19
N PHE A 29 7.18 -5.70 4.07
CA PHE A 29 8.56 -5.25 4.17
C PHE A 29 9.18 -4.85 2.81
N GLU A 30 8.45 -5.02 1.69
CA GLU A 30 8.91 -4.65 0.35
C GLU A 30 8.81 -3.12 0.12
N MET A 31 9.85 -2.52 -0.48
CA MET A 31 9.89 -1.10 -0.83
C MET A 31 10.38 -0.87 -2.28
N PRO A 32 9.62 -0.16 -3.15
CA PRO A 32 8.23 0.26 -2.92
C PRO A 32 7.30 -0.97 -2.84
N PRO A 33 6.22 -0.93 -2.05
CA PRO A 33 5.28 -2.04 -1.99
C PRO A 33 4.72 -2.33 -3.38
N CYS A 34 4.46 -3.59 -3.71
CA CYS A 34 3.83 -3.95 -4.99
C CYS A 34 4.61 -3.47 -6.22
N ARG A 35 5.91 -3.22 -6.08
CA ARG A 35 6.78 -2.65 -7.11
C ARG A 35 6.29 -1.31 -7.68
N SER A 36 5.41 -0.61 -6.95
CA SER A 36 4.81 0.65 -7.38
C SER A 36 4.44 1.55 -6.21
N THR A 37 4.75 2.84 -6.32
CA THR A 37 4.31 3.87 -5.37
C THR A 37 2.82 4.17 -5.47
N ASP A 38 2.18 3.75 -6.57
CA ASP A 38 0.76 3.96 -6.84
C ASP A 38 -0.11 2.89 -6.18
N CYS A 39 0.50 1.88 -5.55
CA CYS A 39 -0.17 0.78 -4.88
C CYS A 39 0.05 0.80 -3.36
N ARG A 40 -0.75 0.01 -2.65
CA ARG A 40 -0.59 -0.27 -1.21
C ARG A 40 -0.53 -1.79 -1.00
N CYS A 41 0.27 -2.21 -0.03
CA CYS A 41 0.27 -3.58 0.45
C CYS A 41 -0.62 -3.67 1.69
N ILE A 42 -1.67 -4.49 1.66
CA ILE A 42 -2.52 -4.77 2.82
C ILE A 42 -2.11 -6.10 3.43
N PRO A 43 -1.47 -6.12 4.63
CA PRO A 43 -1.09 -7.35 5.30
C PRO A 43 -2.32 -8.17 5.68
N ILE A 44 -2.34 -9.45 5.28
CA ILE A 44 -3.34 -10.44 5.73
C ILE A 44 -2.72 -11.39 6.76
N VAL A 45 -1.40 -11.55 6.68
CA VAL A 45 -0.57 -12.22 7.66
C VAL A 45 0.63 -11.32 7.96
N LEU A 46 1.33 -11.57 9.07
CA LEU A 46 2.43 -10.71 9.55
C LEU A 46 3.50 -10.37 8.47
N VAL A 47 3.76 -11.29 7.55
CA VAL A 47 4.83 -11.16 6.53
C VAL A 47 4.31 -11.12 5.09
N GLY A 48 2.99 -11.11 4.90
CA GLY A 48 2.37 -11.28 3.59
C GLY A 48 1.01 -10.61 3.47
N GLY A 49 0.73 -10.08 2.29
CA GLY A 49 -0.48 -9.33 2.00
C GLY A 49 -0.86 -9.36 0.53
N PHE A 50 -1.80 -8.49 0.16
CA PHE A 50 -2.18 -8.28 -1.22
C PHE A 50 -2.01 -6.82 -1.64
N CYS A 51 -1.61 -6.66 -2.89
CA CYS A 51 -1.57 -5.39 -3.58
C CYS A 51 -2.97 -4.92 -3.90
N ILE A 52 -3.25 -3.68 -3.56
CA ILE A 52 -4.47 -2.99 -3.98
C ILE A 52 -4.13 -1.58 -4.41
N TYR A 53 -4.96 -1.04 -5.30
CA TYR A 53 -4.97 0.40 -5.49
C TYR A 53 -5.38 1.07 -4.18
N PRO A 54 -4.84 2.26 -3.87
CA PRO A 54 -5.40 3.13 -2.85
C PRO A 54 -6.79 3.59 -3.31
N THR A 55 -7.77 2.68 -3.22
CA THR A 55 -9.19 3.01 -3.26
C THR A 55 -9.49 3.82 -1.99
N GLY A 56 -10.41 4.78 -2.07
CA GLY A 56 -10.61 5.80 -1.03
C GLY A 56 -10.52 5.27 0.40
N THR A 57 -9.93 6.06 1.30
CA THR A 57 -9.52 5.67 2.67
C THR A 57 -10.51 4.78 3.42
N ALA A 58 -11.82 4.99 3.23
CA ALA A 58 -12.88 4.18 3.84
C ALA A 58 -12.81 2.67 3.56
N SER A 59 -12.42 2.22 2.34
CA SER A 59 -12.33 0.78 2.03
C SER A 59 -11.16 0.12 2.75
N VAL A 60 -10.01 0.79 2.78
CA VAL A 60 -8.81 0.34 3.48
C VAL A 60 -9.04 0.34 4.99
N MET A 61 -9.63 1.42 5.52
CA MET A 61 -10.00 1.52 6.94
C MET A 61 -10.92 0.37 7.36
N LYS A 62 -11.91 0.03 6.54
CA LYS A 62 -12.79 -1.11 6.82
C LYS A 62 -12.03 -2.44 6.91
N ILE A 63 -11.03 -2.65 6.05
CA ILE A 63 -10.19 -3.86 6.12
C ILE A 63 -9.38 -3.87 7.42
N VAL A 64 -8.75 -2.74 7.78
CA VAL A 64 -7.95 -2.61 9.01
C VAL A 64 -8.82 -2.81 10.26
N GLU A 65 -10.01 -2.20 10.30
CA GLU A 65 -10.96 -2.32 11.40
C GLU A 65 -11.42 -3.78 11.59
N GLN A 66 -11.72 -4.48 10.49
CA GLN A 66 -12.23 -5.85 10.52
C GLN A 66 -11.14 -6.91 10.73
N HIS A 67 -9.88 -6.60 10.39
CA HIS A 67 -8.81 -7.57 10.51
C HIS A 67 -8.45 -7.78 11.99
N PRO A 68 -8.39 -9.04 12.49
CA PRO A 68 -8.22 -9.31 13.91
C PRO A 68 -6.91 -8.79 14.47
N ASN A 69 -5.85 -8.73 13.64
CA ASN A 69 -4.51 -8.35 14.08
C ASN A 69 -3.97 -7.05 13.45
N LEU A 70 -4.70 -6.38 12.55
CA LEU A 70 -4.26 -5.05 12.10
C LEU A 70 -4.75 -4.03 13.12
N CYS A 71 -3.98 -2.96 13.31
CA CYS A 71 -4.30 -1.98 14.34
C CYS A 71 -3.91 -0.56 13.96
N GLU A 72 -4.70 0.40 14.44
CA GLU A 72 -4.33 1.82 14.43
C GLU A 72 -3.72 2.27 15.77
N SER A 73 -3.96 1.52 16.85
CA SER A 73 -3.48 1.86 18.20
C SER A 73 -3.36 0.64 19.11
N HIS A 74 -2.66 0.81 20.25
CA HIS A 74 -2.58 -0.18 21.33
C HIS A 74 -3.97 -0.59 21.84
N ASP A 75 -4.86 0.40 22.02
CA ASP A 75 -6.24 0.19 22.46
C ASP A 75 -7.05 -0.65 21.47
N ASP A 76 -6.77 -0.54 20.17
CA ASP A 76 -7.43 -1.36 19.17
C ASP A 76 -7.08 -2.84 19.34
N CYS A 77 -5.81 -3.17 19.58
CA CYS A 77 -5.37 -4.54 19.88
C CYS A 77 -6.02 -5.09 21.16
N MET A 78 -6.09 -4.28 22.22
CA MET A 78 -6.74 -4.68 23.47
C MET A 78 -8.24 -4.92 23.27
N LYS A 79 -8.94 -4.07 22.51
CA LYS A 79 -10.37 -4.24 22.17
C LYS A 79 -10.62 -5.48 21.32
N LYS A 80 -9.72 -5.77 20.38
CA LYS A 80 -9.76 -6.97 19.52
C LYS A 80 -9.35 -8.25 20.25
N GLY A 81 -8.64 -8.14 21.39
CA GLY A 81 -8.12 -9.28 22.14
C GLY A 81 -6.98 -10.01 21.41
N SER A 82 -6.33 -9.35 20.46
CA SER A 82 -5.31 -9.93 19.56
C SER A 82 -3.87 -9.60 19.97
N GLY A 83 -3.70 -8.92 21.10
CA GLY A 83 -2.42 -8.50 21.61
C GLY A 83 -2.60 -7.31 22.53
N ASN A 84 -1.50 -6.90 23.16
CA ASN A 84 -1.49 -5.65 23.91
C ASN A 84 -0.91 -4.56 23.02
N PHE A 85 0.14 -4.81 22.24
CA PHE A 85 0.88 -3.76 21.54
C PHE A 85 0.58 -3.68 20.04
N CYS A 86 0.39 -2.47 19.52
CA CYS A 86 0.31 -2.23 18.08
C CYS A 86 1.70 -1.88 17.53
N ALA A 87 2.32 -2.83 16.83
CA ALA A 87 3.64 -2.68 16.23
C ALA A 87 3.53 -2.12 14.79
N PRO A 88 4.04 -0.91 14.51
CA PRO A 88 4.02 -0.37 13.15
C PRO A 88 4.98 -1.16 12.24
N TYR A 89 4.61 -1.32 10.98
CA TYR A 89 5.55 -1.81 9.96
C TYR A 89 6.62 -0.75 9.68
N SER A 90 7.86 -1.17 9.40
CA SER A 90 8.94 -0.25 9.01
C SER A 90 8.71 0.39 7.63
N ASN A 91 7.70 -0.06 6.89
CA ASN A 91 7.33 0.45 5.59
C ASN A 91 6.48 1.72 5.71
N PRO A 92 6.98 2.89 5.27
CA PRO A 92 6.25 4.15 5.41
C PRO A 92 5.00 4.25 4.54
N TYR A 93 4.76 3.27 3.66
CA TYR A 93 3.55 3.18 2.84
C TYR A 93 2.43 2.37 3.50
N ILE A 94 2.61 1.91 4.74
CA ILE A 94 1.63 1.15 5.52
C ILE A 94 1.28 1.95 6.77
N ASP A 95 0.05 2.47 6.81
CA ASP A 95 -0.39 3.42 7.85
C ASP A 95 -0.92 2.75 9.13
N HIS A 96 -0.87 1.41 9.20
CA HIS A 96 -1.37 0.61 10.32
C HIS A 96 -0.33 -0.40 10.79
N GLY A 97 -0.46 -0.86 12.03
CA GLY A 97 0.42 -1.83 12.65
C GLY A 97 -0.15 -3.24 12.71
N TRP A 98 0.57 -4.10 13.43
CA TRP A 98 0.19 -5.46 13.77
C TRP A 98 0.13 -5.65 15.28
N CYS A 99 -0.91 -6.32 15.77
CA CYS A 99 -1.07 -6.64 17.19
C CYS A 99 -0.13 -7.75 17.64
N LEU A 100 0.59 -7.49 18.74
CA LEU A 100 1.50 -8.41 19.43
C LEU A 100 1.12 -8.59 20.90
#